data_AF-A0A9P1CGI9-F1
#
_entry.id   AF-A0A9P1CGI9-F1
#
_cell.length_a   1.000
_cell.length_b   1.000
_cell.length_c   1.000
_cell.angle_alpha   90.00
_cell.angle_beta   90.00
_cell.angle_gamma   90.00
#
_symmetry.space_group_name_H-M   'P 1'
#
loop_
_entity.id
_entity.type
_entity.pdbx_description
1 polymer ?
#
loop_
_entity_poly.entity_id
_entity_poly.type
_entity_poly.pdbx_seq_one_letter_code
_entity_poly.pdbx_strand_id
1 'polypeptide(L)'
;MFFQIFAYALRPMFIKPDLVPLDFWVLCNFFVMAFFDYFMFVTVGWQAVVYFLLSTFFAGSIHPTAGHFIAEHYVMEGDAETYSYYGPLNRLAYNVGYHNEHHDFPNIAWSNLPKVKEIAPEYYDNLPQCKSWPGAILRYIFDDSISPFSRVKRHKKYE
;
A
#
# COMPACT_ATOMS: atom_id res chain seq x y z
N MET A 1 -6.28 6.03 -9.32
CA MET A 1 -6.59 5.97 -7.88
C MET A 1 -7.84 5.16 -7.58
N PHE A 2 -9.01 5.46 -8.16
CA PHE A 2 -10.28 4.77 -7.83
C PHE A 2 -10.28 3.25 -7.97
N PHE A 3 -9.67 2.68 -9.01
CA PHE A 3 -9.62 1.23 -9.19
C PHE A 3 -8.26 0.63 -8.79
N GLN A 4 -7.45 1.39 -8.06
CA GLN A 4 -6.08 1.00 -7.73
C GLN A 4 -6.06 -0.29 -6.91
N ILE A 5 -6.94 -0.42 -5.91
CA ILE A 5 -6.95 -1.60 -5.03
C ILE A 5 -7.25 -2.89 -5.80
N PHE A 6 -8.17 -2.87 -6.76
CA PHE A 6 -8.48 -4.04 -7.59
C PHE A 6 -7.34 -4.36 -8.56
N ALA A 7 -6.71 -3.33 -9.15
CA ALA A 7 -5.53 -3.53 -9.97
C ALA A 7 -4.39 -4.15 -9.16
N TYR A 8 -4.15 -3.70 -7.92
CA TYR A 8 -3.15 -4.30 -7.03
C TYR A 8 -3.46 -5.76 -6.69
N ALA A 9 -4.71 -6.07 -6.33
CA ALA A 9 -5.12 -7.42 -5.95
C ALA A 9 -5.05 -8.41 -7.11
N LEU A 10 -5.43 -7.99 -8.32
CA LEU A 10 -5.62 -8.90 -9.45
C LEU A 10 -4.43 -8.94 -10.42
N ARG A 11 -3.68 -7.84 -10.58
CA ARG A 11 -2.61 -7.76 -11.58
C ARG A 11 -1.54 -8.85 -11.46
N PRO A 12 -1.07 -9.27 -10.26
CA PRO A 12 -0.09 -10.35 -10.16
C PRO A 12 -0.55 -11.65 -10.83
N MET A 13 -1.85 -11.96 -10.75
CA MET A 13 -2.45 -13.16 -11.35
C MET A 13 -2.34 -13.17 -12.88
N PHE A 14 -2.28 -11.99 -13.51
CA PHE A 14 -2.21 -11.86 -14.97
C PHE A 14 -0.80 -11.59 -15.49
N ILE A 15 0.01 -10.83 -14.73
CA ILE A 15 1.33 -10.37 -15.18
C ILE A 15 2.45 -11.30 -14.75
N LYS A 16 2.32 -11.97 -13.60
CA LYS A 16 3.31 -12.93 -13.07
C LYS A 16 2.60 -14.14 -12.45
N PRO A 17 1.80 -14.90 -13.22
CA PRO A 17 1.08 -16.06 -12.69
C PRO A 17 2.00 -17.09 -12.04
N ASP A 18 3.23 -17.24 -12.56
CA ASP A 18 4.22 -18.18 -12.02
C ASP A 18 4.66 -17.86 -10.57
N LEU A 19 4.48 -16.61 -10.12
CA LEU A 19 4.77 -16.20 -8.73
C LEU A 19 3.58 -16.39 -7.79
N VAL A 20 2.42 -16.80 -8.30
CA VAL A 20 1.22 -17.09 -7.51
C VAL A 20 0.88 -18.57 -7.68
N PRO A 21 1.71 -19.48 -7.13
CA PRO A 21 1.46 -20.91 -7.29
C PRO A 21 0.17 -21.31 -6.57
N LEU A 22 -0.59 -22.22 -7.19
CA LEU A 22 -1.73 -22.87 -6.55
C LEU A 22 -1.22 -23.95 -5.57
N ASP A 23 -0.71 -23.51 -4.42
CA ASP A 23 -0.29 -24.39 -3.34
C ASP A 23 -1.40 -24.62 -2.31
N PHE A 24 -1.13 -25.51 -1.35
CA PHE A 24 -2.06 -25.82 -0.27
C PHE A 24 -2.48 -24.59 0.55
N TRP A 25 -1.56 -23.64 0.79
CA TRP A 25 -1.83 -22.47 1.62
C TRP A 25 -2.70 -21.46 0.90
N VAL A 26 -2.45 -21.21 -0.39
CA VAL A 26 -3.29 -20.36 -1.24
C VAL A 26 -4.69 -20.94 -1.35
N LEU A 27 -4.81 -22.24 -1.58
CA LEU A 27 -6.11 -22.92 -1.63
C LEU A 27 -6.84 -22.83 -0.28
N CYS A 28 -6.14 -23.12 0.83
CA CYS A 28 -6.70 -23.02 2.18
C CYS A 28 -7.21 -21.60 2.47
N ASN A 29 -6.41 -20.57 2.16
CA ASN A 29 -6.81 -19.18 2.33
C ASN A 29 -8.06 -18.85 1.50
N PHE A 30 -8.11 -19.30 0.23
CA PHE A 30 -9.29 -19.10 -0.62
C PHE A 30 -10.54 -19.76 -0.03
N PHE A 31 -10.44 -21.00 0.44
CA PHE A 31 -11.55 -21.71 1.06
C PHE A 31 -12.03 -21.03 2.35
N VAL A 32 -11.11 -20.58 3.21
CA VAL A 32 -11.46 -19.86 4.44
C VAL A 32 -12.20 -18.56 4.14
N MET A 33 -11.70 -17.77 3.19
CA MET A 33 -12.34 -16.51 2.79
C MET A 33 -13.71 -16.75 2.14
N ALA A 34 -13.82 -17.71 1.21
CA ALA A 34 -15.08 -18.05 0.57
C ALA A 34 -16.12 -18.58 1.57
N PHE A 35 -15.69 -19.40 2.54
CA PHE A 35 -16.54 -19.88 3.62
C PHE A 35 -17.02 -18.73 4.51
N PHE A 36 -16.14 -17.80 4.88
CA PHE A 36 -16.51 -16.64 5.68
C PHE A 36 -17.53 -15.75 4.95
N ASP A 37 -17.29 -15.43 3.68
CA ASP A 37 -18.21 -14.63 2.87
C ASP A 37 -19.57 -15.32 2.71
N TYR A 38 -19.58 -16.63 2.50
CA TYR A 38 -20.81 -17.43 2.43
C TYR A 38 -21.55 -17.43 3.78
N PHE A 39 -20.83 -17.62 4.88
CA PHE A 39 -21.41 -17.57 6.23
C PHE A 39 -22.07 -16.22 6.51
N MET A 40 -21.39 -15.12 6.16
CA MET A 40 -21.93 -13.76 6.30
C MET A 40 -23.14 -13.53 5.39
N PHE A 41 -23.11 -14.05 4.17
CA PHE A 41 -24.24 -13.99 3.24
C PHE A 41 -25.49 -14.70 3.80
N VAL A 42 -25.34 -15.89 4.38
CA VAL A 42 -26.48 -16.67 4.90
C VAL A 42 -27.01 -16.08 6.21
N THR A 43 -26.14 -15.55 7.07
CA THR A 43 -26.55 -15.06 8.40
C THR A 43 -27.02 -13.61 8.41
N VAL A 44 -26.44 -12.75 7.56
CA VAL A 44 -26.74 -11.30 7.52
C VAL A 44 -27.40 -10.88 6.21
N GLY A 45 -27.12 -11.58 5.12
CA GLY A 45 -27.66 -11.28 3.79
C GLY A 45 -26.63 -10.68 2.83
N TRP A 46 -27.07 -10.46 1.60
CA TRP A 46 -26.23 -9.90 0.51
C TRP A 46 -25.65 -8.51 0.82
N GLN A 47 -26.31 -7.75 1.71
CA GLN A 47 -25.86 -6.43 2.15
C GLN A 47 -24.48 -6.49 2.82
N ALA A 48 -24.18 -7.58 3.57
CA ALA A 48 -22.87 -7.74 4.22
C ALA A 48 -21.75 -7.88 3.18
N VAL A 49 -21.99 -8.70 2.14
CA VAL A 49 -21.04 -8.91 1.04
C VAL A 49 -20.76 -7.60 0.31
N VAL A 50 -21.82 -6.83 -0.02
CA VAL A 50 -21.67 -5.52 -0.66
C VAL A 50 -20.97 -4.52 0.26
N TYR A 51 -21.27 -4.53 1.55
CA TYR A 51 -20.59 -3.70 2.53
C TYR A 51 -19.09 -4.01 2.58
N PHE A 52 -18.67 -5.27 2.60
CA PHE A 52 -17.24 -5.63 2.59
C PHE A 52 -16.53 -5.23 1.30
N LEU A 53 -17.19 -5.44 0.15
CA LEU A 53 -16.64 -5.05 -1.14
C LEU A 53 -16.45 -3.52 -1.22
N LEU A 54 -17.47 -2.75 -0.82
CA LEU A 54 -17.39 -1.29 -0.78
C LEU A 54 -16.37 -0.81 0.25
N SER A 55 -16.29 -1.44 1.42
CA SER A 55 -15.31 -1.09 2.46
C SER A 55 -13.89 -1.26 1.93
N THR A 56 -13.61 -2.38 1.25
CA THR A 56 -12.31 -2.63 0.61
C THR A 56 -12.02 -1.60 -0.48
N PHE A 57 -13.00 -1.32 -1.34
CA PHE A 57 -12.89 -0.32 -2.40
C PHE A 57 -12.53 1.06 -1.83
N PHE A 58 -13.28 1.56 -0.85
CA PHE A 58 -13.03 2.87 -0.28
C PHE A 58 -11.71 2.92 0.49
N ALA A 59 -11.42 1.92 1.32
CA ALA A 59 -10.20 1.85 2.13
C ALA A 59 -8.92 1.88 1.27
N GLY A 60 -8.90 1.17 0.14
CA GLY A 60 -7.75 1.10 -0.76
C GLY A 60 -7.72 2.15 -1.87
N SER A 61 -8.71 3.05 -1.95
CA SER A 61 -8.83 4.03 -3.04
C SER A 61 -8.70 5.47 -2.56
N ILE A 62 -9.82 6.13 -2.22
CA ILE A 62 -9.84 7.56 -1.91
C ILE A 62 -9.83 7.86 -0.41
N HIS A 63 -9.65 6.84 0.43
CA HIS A 63 -9.54 7.03 1.86
C HIS A 63 -8.31 7.91 2.20
N PRO A 64 -8.41 8.86 3.15
CA PRO A 64 -7.29 9.72 3.56
C PRO A 64 -5.97 9.01 3.81
N THR A 65 -6.01 7.80 4.38
CA THR A 65 -4.80 6.99 4.63
C THR A 65 -4.27 6.32 3.37
N ALA A 66 -5.10 5.99 2.37
CA ALA A 66 -4.70 5.33 1.13
C ALA A 66 -3.70 6.15 0.30
N GLY A 67 -3.54 7.44 0.61
CA GLY A 67 -2.48 8.28 0.04
C GLY A 67 -1.08 7.76 0.33
N HIS A 68 -0.92 6.86 1.32
CA HIS A 68 0.33 6.15 1.56
C HIS A 68 0.78 5.37 0.31
N PHE A 69 -0.13 4.66 -0.38
CA PHE A 69 0.23 3.96 -1.64
C PHE A 69 0.71 4.88 -2.75
N ILE A 70 0.32 6.15 -2.73
CA ILE A 70 0.78 7.14 -3.70
C ILE A 70 2.16 7.64 -3.29
N ALA A 71 2.26 8.10 -2.05
CA ALA A 71 3.51 8.60 -1.50
C ALA A 71 4.63 7.56 -1.54
N GLU A 72 4.32 6.28 -1.38
CA GLU A 72 5.32 5.22 -1.22
C GLU A 72 5.78 4.62 -2.56
N HIS A 73 5.02 4.82 -3.64
CA HIS A 73 5.22 4.07 -4.89
C HIS A 73 5.24 4.93 -6.15
N TYR A 74 5.10 6.25 -6.01
CA TYR A 74 5.26 7.20 -7.09
C TYR A 74 6.34 8.22 -6.73
N VAL A 75 7.09 8.62 -7.75
CA VAL A 75 8.04 9.73 -7.64
C VAL A 75 7.22 11.01 -7.66
N MET A 76 7.05 11.60 -6.49
CA MET A 76 6.18 12.78 -6.31
C MET A 76 6.95 14.09 -6.46
N GLU A 77 8.23 14.11 -6.09
CA GLU A 77 9.13 15.26 -6.12
C GLU A 77 10.59 14.79 -6.26
N GLY A 78 11.34 15.34 -7.23
CA GLY A 78 12.74 15.01 -7.44
C GLY A 78 12.96 13.54 -7.85
N ASP A 79 14.01 12.91 -7.33
CA ASP A 79 14.44 11.55 -7.70
C ASP A 79 14.16 10.50 -6.60
N ALA A 80 13.47 10.88 -5.52
CA ALA A 80 13.14 9.95 -4.45
C ALA A 80 12.11 8.91 -4.93
N GLU A 81 12.48 7.64 -4.84
CA GLU A 81 11.64 6.52 -5.28
C GLU A 81 10.53 6.19 -4.28
N THR A 82 10.69 6.61 -3.03
CA THR A 82 9.74 6.36 -1.95
C THR A 82 9.91 7.36 -0.80
N TYR A 83 8.88 7.51 0.04
CA TYR A 83 8.78 8.58 1.03
C TYR A 83 8.13 8.06 2.31
N SER A 84 8.78 8.31 3.45
CA SER A 84 8.15 8.12 4.76
C SER A 84 7.17 9.26 5.08
N TYR A 85 6.15 8.96 5.88
CA TYR A 85 5.19 9.90 6.46
C TYR A 85 5.13 9.73 7.98
N TYR A 86 5.55 10.73 8.73
CA TYR A 86 5.57 10.70 10.20
C TYR A 86 4.40 11.46 10.85
N GLY A 87 3.40 11.87 10.06
CA GLY A 87 2.27 12.65 10.57
C GLY A 87 1.21 11.82 11.31
N PRO A 88 0.15 12.46 11.83
CA PRO A 88 -0.78 11.84 12.77
C PRO A 88 -1.56 10.64 12.23
N LEU A 89 -1.85 10.62 10.91
CA LEU A 89 -2.55 9.48 10.30
C LEU A 89 -1.71 8.19 10.36
N ASN A 90 -0.39 8.30 10.51
CA ASN A 90 0.49 7.14 10.58
C ASN A 90 0.19 6.28 11.81
N ARG A 91 -0.18 6.92 12.93
CA ARG A 91 -0.59 6.21 14.16
C ARG A 91 -1.85 5.37 13.95
N LEU A 92 -2.79 5.86 13.15
CA LEU A 92 -4.02 5.13 12.79
C LEU A 92 -3.74 3.96 11.83
N ALA A 93 -2.64 4.07 11.07
CA ALA A 93 -2.15 3.04 10.15
C ALA A 93 -1.01 2.21 10.76
N TYR A 94 -0.94 2.11 12.10
CA TYR A 94 0.00 1.28 12.83
C TYR A 94 1.48 1.49 12.46
N ASN A 95 1.87 2.73 12.19
CA ASN A 95 3.23 3.14 11.83
C ASN A 95 3.74 2.65 10.46
N VAL A 96 2.86 2.25 9.53
CA VAL A 96 3.26 1.84 8.16
C VAL A 96 3.99 2.95 7.39
N GLY A 97 3.75 4.21 7.74
CA GLY A 97 4.39 5.38 7.13
C GLY A 97 5.89 5.53 7.44
N TYR A 98 6.47 4.72 8.33
CA TYR A 98 7.93 4.58 8.45
C TYR A 98 8.46 3.70 7.30
N HIS A 99 8.24 4.17 6.08
CA HIS A 99 8.31 3.34 4.88
C HIS A 99 9.75 3.05 4.45
N ASN A 100 10.63 4.06 4.49
CA ASN A 100 12.07 3.86 4.24
C ASN A 100 12.65 2.86 5.24
N GLU A 101 12.33 3.03 6.52
CA GLU A 101 12.77 2.14 7.60
C GLU A 101 12.25 0.70 7.40
N HIS A 102 11.01 0.56 6.91
CA HIS A 102 10.45 -0.75 6.58
C HIS A 102 11.19 -1.43 5.42
N HIS A 103 11.56 -0.69 4.36
CA HIS A 103 12.30 -1.28 3.23
C HIS A 103 13.72 -1.69 3.60
N ASP A 104 14.37 -0.93 4.49
CA ASP A 104 15.68 -1.30 5.01
C ASP A 104 15.61 -2.51 5.95
N PHE A 105 14.56 -2.56 6.79
CA PHE A 105 14.38 -3.60 7.81
C PHE A 105 12.98 -4.25 7.77
N PRO A 106 12.65 -5.03 6.72
CA PRO A 106 11.28 -5.52 6.49
C PRO A 106 10.78 -6.51 7.55
N ASN A 107 11.70 -7.11 8.31
CA ASN A 107 11.38 -8.07 9.37
C ASN A 107 11.09 -7.41 10.73
N ILE A 108 11.28 -6.09 10.87
CA ILE A 108 10.94 -5.37 12.10
C ILE A 108 9.45 -5.04 12.07
N ALA A 109 8.74 -5.42 13.14
CA ALA A 109 7.33 -5.06 13.29
C ALA A 109 7.12 -3.55 13.21
N TRP A 110 6.08 -3.10 12.51
CA TRP A 110 5.80 -1.67 12.29
C TRP A 110 5.70 -0.85 13.59
N SER A 111 5.21 -1.45 14.67
CA SER A 111 5.18 -0.81 15.99
C SER A 111 6.56 -0.44 16.56
N ASN A 112 7.63 -1.06 16.07
CA ASN A 112 9.01 -0.80 16.45
C ASN A 112 9.80 0.05 15.43
N LEU A 113 9.26 0.33 14.24
CA LEU A 113 9.95 1.18 13.26
C LEU A 113 10.28 2.61 13.75
N PRO A 114 9.48 3.25 14.64
CA PRO A 114 9.92 4.51 15.26
C PRO A 114 11.28 4.42 15.96
N LYS A 115 11.59 3.26 16.56
CA LYS A 115 12.87 3.02 17.24
C LYS A 115 14.03 2.88 16.25
N VAL A 116 13.77 2.35 15.05
CA VAL A 116 14.78 2.26 13.98
C VAL A 116 15.23 3.66 13.61
N LYS A 117 14.26 4.55 13.36
CA LYS A 117 14.54 5.96 13.09
C LYS A 117 15.29 6.65 14.24
N GLU A 118 14.88 6.39 15.48
CA GLU A 118 15.50 6.97 16.68
C GLU A 118 16.97 6.57 16.85
N ILE A 119 17.34 5.33 16.51
CA ILE A 119 18.71 4.82 16.68
C ILE A 119 19.64 5.25 15.53
N ALA A 120 19.09 5.54 14.36
CA ALA A 120 19.86 5.87 13.15
C ALA A 120 19.31 7.11 12.40
N PRO A 121 19.10 8.25 13.08
CA PRO A 121 18.45 9.43 12.50
C PRO A 121 19.22 10.03 11.32
N GLU A 122 20.54 9.89 11.30
CA GLU A 122 21.41 10.41 10.24
C GLU A 122 21.09 9.86 8.85
N TYR A 123 20.47 8.66 8.77
CA TYR A 123 20.06 8.04 7.53
C TYR A 123 18.66 8.48 7.06
N TYR A 124 17.81 8.97 7.97
CA TYR A 124 16.37 9.16 7.71
C TYR A 124 15.91 10.61 7.77
N ASP A 125 16.51 11.46 8.61
CA ASP A 125 16.01 12.80 8.86
C ASP A 125 16.17 13.75 7.67
N ASN A 126 17.16 13.50 6.81
CA ASN A 126 17.43 14.31 5.61
C ASN A 126 16.77 13.76 4.34
N LEU A 127 16.10 12.61 4.41
CA LEU A 127 15.38 12.05 3.26
C LEU A 127 14.14 12.89 2.93
N PRO A 128 13.73 12.98 1.65
CA PRO A 128 12.43 13.52 1.30
C PRO A 128 11.30 12.76 2.01
N GLN A 129 10.34 13.51 2.55
CA GLN A 129 9.23 12.97 3.32
C GLN A 129 7.90 13.40 2.70
N CYS A 130 6.91 12.52 2.77
CA CYS A 130 5.55 12.90 2.49
C CYS A 130 5.04 13.77 3.65
N LYS A 131 4.51 14.97 3.35
CA LYS A 131 3.97 15.89 4.36
C LYS A 131 2.53 15.55 4.76
N SER A 132 1.77 14.92 3.87
CA SER A 132 0.35 14.63 4.05
C SER A 132 -0.13 13.56 3.07
N TRP A 133 -0.66 12.44 3.55
CA TRP A 133 -1.28 11.42 2.68
C TRP A 133 -2.52 11.93 1.92
N PRO A 134 -3.47 12.66 2.55
CA PRO A 134 -4.54 13.32 1.80
C PRO A 134 -3.99 14.33 0.79
N GLY A 135 -2.93 15.04 1.15
CA GLY A 135 -2.24 15.95 0.24
C GLY A 135 -1.64 15.21 -0.97
N ALA A 136 -1.06 14.03 -0.77
CA ALA A 136 -0.53 13.20 -1.85
C ALA A 136 -1.65 12.74 -2.80
N ILE A 137 -2.82 12.38 -2.27
CA ILE A 137 -4.02 12.11 -3.07
C ILE A 137 -4.40 13.31 -3.93
N LEU A 138 -4.53 14.50 -3.31
CA LEU A 138 -4.94 15.70 -4.03
C LEU A 138 -3.93 16.08 -5.11
N ARG A 139 -2.63 16.01 -4.80
CA ARG A 139 -1.56 16.23 -5.78
C ARG A 139 -1.67 15.23 -6.93
N TYR A 140 -1.82 13.94 -6.66
CA TYR A 140 -1.97 12.94 -7.73
C TYR A 140 -3.18 13.17 -8.64
N ILE A 141 -4.27 13.77 -8.12
CA ILE A 141 -5.47 14.06 -8.92
C ILE A 141 -5.33 15.35 -9.73
N PHE A 142 -4.71 16.39 -9.17
CA PHE A 142 -4.75 17.76 -9.71
C PHE A 142 -3.42 18.26 -10.27
N ASP A 143 -2.31 17.54 -10.06
CA ASP A 143 -0.99 17.88 -10.59
C ASP A 143 -0.71 17.04 -11.83
N ASP A 144 -0.83 17.67 -13.01
CA ASP A 144 -0.64 17.00 -14.31
C ASP A 144 0.79 16.49 -14.54
N SER A 145 1.76 16.87 -13.70
CA SER A 145 3.12 16.31 -13.75
C SER A 145 3.22 14.90 -13.15
N ILE A 146 2.20 14.46 -12.40
CA ILE A 146 2.17 13.17 -11.71
C ILE A 146 1.23 12.23 -12.45
N SER A 147 1.71 11.02 -12.76
CA SER A 147 0.95 10.04 -13.53
C SER A 147 1.19 8.61 -13.02
N PRO A 148 0.41 7.62 -13.52
CA PRO A 148 0.69 6.21 -13.27
C PRO A 148 2.13 5.76 -13.58
N PHE A 149 2.83 6.51 -14.44
CA PHE A 149 4.19 6.24 -14.91
C PHE A 149 5.29 7.00 -14.16
N SER A 150 4.95 7.85 -13.19
CA SER A 150 5.91 8.59 -12.36
C SER A 150 6.61 7.62 -11.39
N ARG A 151 7.52 6.81 -11.91
CA ARG A 151 8.20 5.71 -11.22
C ARG A 151 9.60 5.53 -11.80
N VAL A 152 10.58 5.21 -10.95
CA VAL A 152 11.91 4.82 -11.41
C VAL A 152 11.91 3.34 -11.80
N LYS A 153 12.46 3.03 -12.98
CA LYS A 153 12.76 1.66 -13.42
C LYS A 153 14.26 1.53 -13.62
N ARG A 154 14.90 0.66 -12.85
CA ARG A 154 16.33 0.36 -13.02
C ARG A 154 16.54 -0.48 -14.28
N HIS A 155 17.56 -0.13 -15.06
CA HIS A 155 18.04 -1.00 -16.13
C HIS A 155 18.55 -2.30 -15.54
N LYS A 156 18.26 -3.43 -16.19
CA LYS A 156 18.87 -4.69 -15.80
C LYS A 156 20.37 -4.56 -16.01
N LYS A 157 21.14 -4.97 -14.99
CA LYS A 157 22.60 -4.88 -14.98
C LYS A 157 23.29 -5.83 -15.98
N TYR A 158 22.51 -6.68 -16.68
CA TYR A 158 22.98 -7.74 -17.57
C TYR A 158 21.99 -7.98 -18.74
N GLU A 159 21.71 -6.94 -19.53
CA GLU A 159 21.20 -7.09 -20.91
C GLU A 159 22.20 -6.48 -21.87
#